data_AF-A0A7J3VS90-F1
#
_entry.id   AF-A0A7J3VS90-F1
#
_cell.length_a   1.000
_cell.length_b   1.000
_cell.length_c   1.000
_cell.angle_alpha   90.00
_cell.angle_beta   90.00
_cell.angle_gamma   90.00
#
_symmetry.space_group_name_H-M   'P 1'
#
loop_
_entity.id
_entity.type
_entity.pdbx_description
1 polymer ?
#
loop_
_entity_poly.entity_id
_entity_poly.type
_entity_poly.pdbx_seq_one_letter_code
_entity_poly.pdbx_strand_id
1 'polypeptide(L)'
;MIVSEQRLLVRFFKLGSLLALVGSMHILTLLLPWYVVRADTISRSLLSGYLLTETLMFSVAGGMLAGISLLATSFSSRAGTVRIILAAFSILGGVLALLSPVYLSMVVLPRLNVSGEPDLGFFAALFTAVVLVALGLMVVLTRPQKVEVPYPQYYGEQEPAMSSSVPEETSLERVENVEDETVCPICYTTVTAENAVRCSSCGVVFHQGCAEAYVNINGTCPNCGKTVL
;
A
#
# COMPACT_ATOMS: atom_id res chain seq x y z
N MET A 1 -11.02 -0.17 -11.54
CA MET A 1 -10.11 -1.23 -11.04
C MET A 1 -10.40 -1.44 -9.57
N ILE A 2 -10.99 -2.59 -9.21
CA ILE A 2 -11.33 -2.94 -7.83
C ILE A 2 -10.05 -3.48 -7.16
N VAL A 3 -9.69 -2.97 -5.97
CA VAL A 3 -8.41 -3.28 -5.31
C VAL A 3 -8.66 -3.62 -3.85
N SER A 4 -8.19 -4.79 -3.39
CA SER A 4 -8.24 -5.18 -1.99
C SER A 4 -7.41 -4.25 -1.09
N GLU A 5 -7.79 -4.09 0.18
CA GLU A 5 -7.08 -3.22 1.13
C GLU A 5 -5.59 -3.60 1.27
N GLN A 6 -5.27 -4.88 1.25
CA GLN A 6 -3.89 -5.38 1.28
C GLN A 6 -3.07 -4.86 0.09
N ARG A 7 -3.64 -4.87 -1.11
CA ARG A 7 -2.95 -4.39 -2.31
C ARG A 7 -2.77 -2.86 -2.29
N LEU A 8 -3.65 -2.12 -1.60
CA LEU A 8 -3.47 -0.68 -1.35
C LEU A 8 -2.34 -0.40 -0.35
N LEU A 9 -2.25 -1.17 0.75
CA LEU A 9 -1.16 -1.04 1.72
C LEU A 9 0.20 -1.28 1.09
N VAL A 10 0.34 -2.30 0.24
CA VAL A 10 1.58 -2.57 -0.51
C VAL A 10 1.96 -1.38 -1.40
N ARG A 11 0.99 -0.71 -2.03
CA ARG A 11 1.25 0.48 -2.86
C ARG A 11 1.71 1.67 -2.01
N PHE A 12 1.07 1.91 -0.88
CA PHE A 12 1.49 2.98 0.04
C PHE A 12 2.88 2.72 0.63
N PHE A 13 3.22 1.47 0.93
CA PHE A 13 4.56 1.11 1.39
C PHE A 13 5.62 1.39 0.31
N LYS A 14 5.35 1.05 -0.96
CA LYS A 14 6.25 1.40 -2.08
C LYS A 14 6.42 2.90 -2.24
N LEU A 15 5.33 3.67 -2.13
CA LEU A 15 5.37 5.13 -2.17
C LEU A 15 6.15 5.72 -0.98
N GLY A 16 5.97 5.19 0.23
CA GLY A 16 6.71 5.61 1.41
C GLY A 16 8.21 5.29 1.33
N SER A 17 8.58 4.13 0.78
CA SER A 17 9.99 3.79 0.51
C SER A 17 10.62 4.75 -0.48
N LEU A 18 9.90 5.10 -1.56
CA LEU A 18 10.35 6.11 -2.52
C LEU A 18 10.52 7.49 -1.87
N LEU A 19 9.57 7.92 -1.05
CA LEU A 19 9.64 9.17 -0.30
C LEU A 19 10.86 9.22 0.64
N ALA A 20 11.14 8.14 1.37
CA ALA A 20 12.31 8.05 2.24
C ALA A 20 13.63 8.14 1.44
N LEU A 21 13.69 7.48 0.28
CA LEU A 21 14.85 7.54 -0.61
C LEU A 21 15.07 8.96 -1.15
N VAL A 22 14.02 9.62 -1.63
CA VAL A 22 14.11 11.01 -2.11
C VAL A 22 14.45 11.95 -0.96
N GLY A 23 13.91 11.73 0.24
CA GLY A 23 14.23 12.51 1.44
C GLY A 23 15.70 12.40 1.84
N SER A 24 16.27 11.20 1.78
CA SER A 24 17.70 10.97 1.99
C SER A 24 18.55 11.67 0.92
N MET A 25 18.17 11.53 -0.36
CA MET A 25 18.82 12.24 -1.46
C MET A 25 18.76 13.76 -1.28
N HIS A 26 17.64 14.31 -0.80
CA HIS A 26 17.52 15.73 -0.51
C HIS A 26 18.53 16.18 0.54
N ILE A 27 18.70 15.44 1.64
CA ILE A 27 19.69 15.77 2.67
C ILE A 27 21.12 15.73 2.08
N LEU A 28 21.42 14.75 1.22
CA LEU A 28 22.73 14.66 0.54
C LEU A 28 23.02 15.87 -0.35
N THR A 29 22.00 16.58 -0.86
CA THR A 29 22.23 17.81 -1.63
C THR A 29 22.88 18.92 -0.82
N LEU A 30 22.80 18.89 0.52
CA LEU A 30 23.48 19.86 1.38
C LEU A 30 25.01 19.79 1.25
N LEU A 31 25.56 18.62 0.94
CA LEU A 31 27.00 18.40 0.77
C LEU A 31 27.54 19.01 -0.52
N LEU A 32 26.66 19.31 -1.48
CA LEU A 32 27.03 19.94 -2.74
C LEU A 32 27.15 21.47 -2.57
N PRO A 33 27.98 22.13 -3.38
CA PRO A 33 27.99 23.59 -3.47
C PRO A 33 26.62 24.08 -3.96
N TRP A 34 26.05 25.06 -3.27
CA TRP A 34 24.77 25.67 -3.64
C TRP A 34 24.98 27.00 -4.38
N TYR A 35 26.05 27.72 -4.05
CA TYR A 35 26.31 29.02 -4.64
C TYR A 35 27.81 29.28 -4.78
N VAL A 36 28.22 29.85 -5.91
CA VAL A 36 29.60 30.27 -6.16
C VAL A 36 29.69 31.78 -6.03
N VAL A 37 30.31 32.26 -4.95
CA VAL A 37 30.57 33.69 -4.75
C VAL A 37 31.84 34.09 -5.50
N ARG A 38 31.77 35.18 -6.26
CA ARG A 38 32.91 35.77 -6.96
C ARG A 38 33.33 37.04 -6.22
N ALA A 39 34.51 37.00 -5.58
CA ALA A 39 35.08 38.18 -4.92
C ALA A 39 35.89 39.05 -5.90
N ASP A 40 36.52 38.43 -6.90
CA ASP A 40 37.31 39.07 -7.97
C ASP A 40 37.22 38.21 -9.25
N THR A 41 37.96 38.56 -10.31
CA THR A 41 38.01 37.80 -11.58
C THR A 41 38.62 36.40 -11.44
N ILE A 42 39.36 36.12 -10.36
CA ILE A 42 40.13 34.88 -10.16
C ILE A 42 39.66 34.09 -8.94
N SER A 43 39.32 34.74 -7.83
CA SER A 43 38.94 34.06 -6.59
C SER A 43 37.46 33.67 -6.56
N ARG A 44 37.20 32.37 -6.45
CA ARG A 44 35.85 31.80 -6.27
C ARG A 44 35.77 31.11 -4.92
N SER A 45 34.75 31.44 -4.14
CA SER A 45 34.43 30.73 -2.90
C SER A 45 33.11 29.99 -3.04
N LEU A 46 33.10 28.73 -2.63
CA LEU A 46 31.94 27.85 -2.68
C LEU A 46 31.15 27.96 -1.37
N LEU A 47 29.85 28.19 -1.48
CA LEU A 47 28.93 28.17 -0.37
C LEU A 47 28.09 26.90 -0.45
N SER A 48 28.40 25.93 0.39
CA SER A 48 27.64 24.68 0.51
C SER A 48 26.37 24.87 1.35
N GLY A 49 25.34 24.09 1.05
CA GLY A 49 24.03 24.20 1.71
C GLY A 49 24.05 23.92 3.22
N TYR A 50 25.04 23.16 3.71
CA TYR A 50 25.19 22.83 5.14
C TYR A 50 25.84 23.94 5.98
N LEU A 51 26.44 24.96 5.35
CA LEU A 51 27.21 25.98 6.08
C LEU A 51 26.32 26.93 6.89
N LEU A 52 25.09 27.18 6.43
CA LEU A 52 24.13 28.01 7.15
C LEU A 52 23.20 27.12 7.99
N THR A 53 23.08 27.45 9.28
CA THR A 53 22.29 26.66 10.23
C THR A 53 20.82 26.62 9.84
N GLU A 54 20.26 27.71 9.33
CA GLU A 54 18.84 27.81 8.97
C GLU A 54 18.50 26.91 7.77
N THR A 55 19.33 26.93 6.72
CA THR A 55 19.14 26.09 5.53
C THR A 55 19.37 24.62 5.86
N LEU A 56 20.38 24.33 6.69
CA LEU A 56 20.65 23.00 7.19
C LEU A 56 19.44 22.46 7.98
N MET A 57 18.89 23.24 8.91
CA MET A 57 17.76 22.81 9.73
C MET A 57 16.52 22.54 8.89
N PHE A 58 16.18 23.42 7.93
CA PHE A 58 15.02 23.22 7.07
C PHE A 58 15.15 21.99 6.16
N SER A 59 16.31 21.79 5.52
CA SER A 59 16.53 20.62 4.65
C SER A 59 16.61 19.31 5.42
N VAL A 60 17.30 19.28 6.57
CA VAL A 60 17.38 18.08 7.41
C VAL A 60 16.01 17.72 7.97
N ALA A 61 15.27 18.70 8.52
CA ALA A 61 13.91 18.46 9.00
C ALA A 61 12.99 17.97 7.86
N GLY A 62 13.09 18.57 6.68
CA GLY A 62 12.31 18.18 5.51
C GLY A 62 12.55 16.73 5.07
N GLY A 63 13.83 16.34 4.93
CA GLY A 63 14.21 14.97 4.56
C GLY A 63 13.88 13.94 5.65
N MET A 64 14.08 14.29 6.93
CA MET A 64 13.76 13.40 8.05
C MET A 64 12.25 13.14 8.16
N LEU A 65 11.41 14.15 7.96
CA LEU A 65 9.95 13.96 7.97
C LEU A 65 9.49 12.98 6.87
N ALA A 66 10.11 13.03 5.69
CA ALA A 66 9.85 12.05 4.64
C ALA A 66 10.23 10.62 5.06
N GLY A 67 11.35 10.43 5.77
CA GLY A 67 11.75 9.13 6.33
C GLY A 67 10.84 8.64 7.46
N ILE A 68 10.50 9.52 8.40
CA ILE A 68 9.61 9.23 9.54
C ILE A 68 8.21 8.83 9.04
N SER A 69 7.75 9.39 7.91
CA SER A 69 6.46 9.03 7.31
C SER A 69 6.32 7.52 7.08
N LEU A 70 7.36 6.86 6.56
CA LEU A 70 7.36 5.42 6.31
C LEU A 70 7.31 4.62 7.62
N LEU A 71 8.12 5.02 8.61
CA LEU A 71 8.14 4.37 9.93
C LEU A 71 6.79 4.52 10.64
N ALA A 72 6.19 5.71 10.60
CA ALA A 72 4.90 5.96 11.22
C ALA A 72 3.79 5.10 10.56
N THR A 73 3.87 4.86 9.25
CA THR A 73 2.90 4.03 8.55
C THR A 73 3.01 2.54 8.85
N SER A 74 4.17 2.03 9.27
CA SER A 74 4.36 0.59 9.54
C SER A 74 3.54 0.09 10.73
N PHE A 75 3.21 0.98 11.68
CA PHE A 75 2.40 0.66 12.85
C PHE A 75 0.89 0.64 12.59
N SER A 76 0.42 1.01 11.39
CA SER A 76 -1.01 1.13 11.10
C SER A 76 -1.50 0.12 10.06
N SER A 77 -2.54 -0.63 10.39
CA SER A 77 -3.19 -1.57 9.47
C SER A 77 -4.32 -0.93 8.64
N ARG A 78 -4.69 0.33 8.93
CA ARG A 78 -5.81 1.01 8.25
C ARG A 78 -5.29 1.84 7.09
N ALA A 79 -5.69 1.48 5.86
CA ALA A 79 -5.26 2.18 4.64
C ALA A 79 -5.56 3.69 4.65
N GLY A 80 -6.69 4.10 5.24
CA GLY A 80 -7.05 5.52 5.39
C GLY A 80 -6.08 6.29 6.29
N THR A 81 -5.70 5.72 7.43
CA THR A 81 -4.75 6.31 8.39
C THR A 81 -3.36 6.38 7.79
N VAL A 82 -2.90 5.30 7.15
CA VAL A 82 -1.61 5.25 6.43
C VAL A 82 -1.52 6.38 5.40
N ARG A 83 -2.58 6.57 4.58
CA ARG A 83 -2.60 7.63 3.58
C ARG A 83 -2.47 9.03 4.19
N ILE A 84 -3.21 9.31 5.27
CA ILE A 84 -3.19 10.64 5.92
C ILE A 84 -1.80 10.91 6.50
N ILE A 85 -1.22 9.95 7.23
CA ILE A 85 0.11 10.09 7.82
C ILE A 85 1.16 10.30 6.71
N LEU A 86 1.13 9.45 5.68
CA LEU A 86 2.10 9.51 4.59
C LEU A 86 2.04 10.85 3.84
N ALA A 87 0.82 11.31 3.50
CA ALA A 87 0.61 12.58 2.84
C ALA A 87 1.03 13.78 3.71
N ALA A 88 0.61 13.81 4.98
CA ALA A 88 0.88 14.94 5.86
C ALA A 88 2.38 15.15 6.08
N PHE A 89 3.11 14.08 6.43
CA PHE A 89 4.54 14.15 6.67
C PHE A 89 5.33 14.45 5.39
N SER A 90 4.94 13.88 4.25
CA SER A 90 5.59 14.13 2.96
C SER A 90 5.39 15.57 2.49
N ILE A 91 4.18 16.12 2.58
CA ILE A 91 3.90 17.49 2.14
C ILE A 91 4.60 18.48 3.07
N LEU A 92 4.47 18.31 4.38
CA LEU A 92 5.14 19.18 5.35
C LEU A 92 6.67 19.11 5.19
N GLY A 93 7.22 17.91 5.04
CA GLY A 93 8.64 17.70 4.81
C GLY A 93 9.12 18.33 3.50
N GLY A 94 8.37 18.17 2.42
CA GLY A 94 8.67 18.77 1.12
C GLY A 94 8.61 20.29 1.13
N VAL A 95 7.67 20.89 1.85
CA VAL A 95 7.58 22.36 2.02
C VAL A 95 8.79 22.89 2.80
N LEU A 96 9.18 22.23 3.89
CA LEU A 96 10.38 22.59 4.65
C LEU A 96 11.64 22.45 3.80
N ALA A 97 11.77 21.36 3.06
CA ALA A 97 12.86 21.13 2.11
C ALA A 97 12.94 22.23 1.03
N LEU A 98 11.79 22.75 0.56
CA LEU A 98 11.73 23.82 -0.44
C LEU A 98 12.08 25.19 0.15
N LEU A 99 11.67 25.44 1.40
CA LEU A 99 11.99 26.68 2.11
C LEU A 99 13.50 26.89 2.27
N SER A 100 14.28 25.82 2.33
CA SER A 100 15.75 25.89 2.48
C SER A 100 16.45 26.65 1.34
N PRO A 101 16.41 26.20 0.06
CA PRO A 101 17.02 26.95 -1.04
C PRO A 101 16.34 28.30 -1.29
N VAL A 102 15.03 28.41 -1.06
CA VAL A 102 14.31 29.69 -1.19
C VAL A 102 14.83 30.73 -0.18
N TYR A 103 15.03 30.34 1.08
CA TYR A 103 15.57 31.21 2.12
C TYR A 103 16.98 31.69 1.81
N LEU A 104 17.85 30.79 1.31
CA LEU A 104 19.18 31.19 0.83
C LEU A 104 19.06 32.28 -0.25
N SER A 105 18.26 32.03 -1.28
CA SER A 105 18.16 32.91 -2.45
C SER A 105 17.52 34.27 -2.17
N MET A 106 16.48 34.33 -1.33
CA MET A 106 15.68 35.53 -1.11
C MET A 106 16.11 36.34 0.11
N VAL A 107 16.78 35.73 1.08
CA VAL A 107 17.12 36.38 2.36
C VAL A 107 18.62 36.46 2.57
N VAL A 108 19.33 35.34 2.46
CA VAL A 108 20.76 35.29 2.79
C VAL A 108 21.61 35.99 1.74
N LEU A 109 21.46 35.63 0.45
CA LEU A 109 22.27 36.22 -0.62
C LEU A 109 22.10 37.75 -0.72
N PRO A 110 20.87 38.32 -0.67
CA PRO A 110 20.71 39.77 -0.68
C PRO A 110 21.32 40.46 0.55
N ARG A 111 21.27 39.84 1.74
CA ARG A 111 21.88 40.38 2.96
C ARG A 111 23.39 40.41 2.91
N LEU A 112 24.01 39.43 2.24
CA LEU A 112 25.46 39.35 2.08
C LEU A 112 25.98 40.31 0.99
N ASN A 113 25.10 40.84 0.13
CA ASN A 113 25.45 41.74 -0.98
C ASN A 113 26.58 41.19 -1.87
N VAL A 114 26.56 39.88 -2.10
CA VAL A 114 27.57 39.16 -2.88
C VAL A 114 27.07 38.88 -4.29
N SER A 115 27.95 39.01 -5.28
CA SER A 115 27.70 38.58 -6.65
C SER A 115 28.20 37.16 -6.88
N GLY A 116 27.42 36.37 -7.62
CA GLY A 116 27.73 34.98 -7.88
C GLY A 116 26.64 34.31 -8.69
N GLU A 117 26.70 32.98 -8.75
CA GLU A 117 25.73 32.16 -9.48
C GLU A 117 25.34 30.91 -8.67
N PRO A 118 24.08 30.44 -8.79
CA PRO A 118 23.67 29.18 -8.20
C PRO A 118 24.39 28.00 -8.87
N ASP A 119 24.77 27.02 -8.06
CA ASP A 119 25.49 25.82 -8.50
C ASP A 119 24.58 24.57 -8.43
N LEU A 120 25.09 23.41 -8.85
CA LEU A 120 24.36 22.16 -8.98
C LEU A 120 23.59 21.77 -7.71
N GLY A 121 24.16 21.99 -6.52
CA GLY A 121 23.52 21.63 -5.25
C GLY A 121 22.21 22.39 -5.01
N PHE A 122 22.13 23.65 -5.43
CA PHE A 122 20.91 24.45 -5.30
C PHE A 122 19.79 23.88 -6.17
N PHE A 123 20.07 23.57 -7.43
CA PHE A 123 19.08 23.00 -8.34
C PHE A 123 18.67 21.58 -7.92
N ALA A 124 19.62 20.78 -7.44
CA ALA A 124 19.34 19.46 -6.90
C ALA A 124 18.44 19.53 -5.67
N ALA A 125 18.70 20.46 -4.74
CA ALA A 125 17.88 20.69 -3.56
C ALA A 125 16.46 21.11 -3.92
N LEU A 126 16.32 22.07 -4.86
CA LEU A 126 15.02 22.54 -5.33
C LEU A 126 14.22 21.44 -6.03
N PHE A 127 14.87 20.69 -6.93
CA PHE A 127 14.25 19.58 -7.66
C PHE A 127 13.76 18.49 -6.70
N THR A 128 14.62 18.04 -5.79
CA THR A 128 14.27 16.99 -4.82
C THR A 128 13.15 17.44 -3.86
N ALA A 129 13.14 18.71 -3.43
CA ALA A 129 12.05 19.26 -2.63
C ALA A 129 10.71 19.26 -3.38
N VAL A 130 10.71 19.67 -4.66
CA VAL A 130 9.50 19.62 -5.52
C VAL A 130 9.02 18.19 -5.70
N VAL A 131 9.92 17.23 -5.91
CA VAL A 131 9.58 15.80 -6.03
C VAL A 131 8.93 15.29 -4.74
N LEU A 132 9.44 15.66 -3.55
CA LEU A 132 8.81 15.28 -2.27
C LEU A 132 7.37 15.79 -2.18
N VAL A 133 7.13 17.05 -2.52
CA VAL A 133 5.76 17.61 -2.51
C VAL A 133 4.87 16.92 -3.54
N ALA A 134 5.38 16.66 -4.75
CA ALA A 134 4.64 15.99 -5.82
C ALA A 134 4.23 14.57 -5.43
N LEU A 135 5.14 13.80 -4.81
CA LEU A 135 4.84 12.46 -4.30
C LEU A 135 3.80 12.51 -3.15
N GLY A 136 3.91 13.48 -2.25
CA GLY A 136 2.90 13.70 -1.20
C GLY A 136 1.51 14.01 -1.77
N LEU A 137 1.44 14.88 -2.77
CA LEU A 137 0.21 15.18 -3.50
C LEU A 137 -0.34 13.95 -4.24
N MET A 138 0.53 13.15 -4.86
CA MET A 138 0.14 11.89 -5.50
C MET A 138 -0.54 10.94 -4.50
N VAL A 139 -0.03 10.84 -3.26
CA VAL A 139 -0.65 10.05 -2.19
C VAL A 139 -2.03 10.58 -1.81
N VAL A 140 -2.21 11.90 -1.71
CA VAL A 140 -3.53 12.51 -1.45
C VAL A 140 -4.53 12.17 -2.56
N LEU A 141 -4.10 12.26 -3.82
CA LEU A 141 -4.94 12.04 -4.99
C LEU A 141 -5.31 10.56 -5.17
N THR A 142 -4.53 9.62 -4.64
CA THR A 142 -4.92 8.21 -4.64
C THR A 142 -6.15 7.98 -3.75
N ARG A 143 -7.32 7.78 -4.40
CA ARG A 143 -8.58 7.44 -3.75
C ARG A 143 -8.67 5.93 -3.50
N PRO A 144 -8.76 5.46 -2.24
CA PRO A 144 -9.11 4.08 -1.95
C PRO A 144 -10.62 3.90 -2.17
N GLN A 145 -11.02 3.20 -3.24
CA GLN A 145 -12.41 2.80 -3.39
C GLN A 145 -12.62 1.53 -2.57
N LYS A 146 -13.28 1.69 -1.41
CA LYS A 146 -13.70 0.56 -0.58
C LYS A 146 -14.84 -0.12 -1.31
N VAL A 147 -14.58 -1.29 -1.88
CA VAL A 147 -15.64 -2.13 -2.46
C VAL A 147 -15.99 -3.14 -1.39
N GLU A 148 -17.18 -3.00 -0.82
CA GLU A 148 -17.85 -4.11 -0.14
C GLU A 148 -18.11 -5.13 -1.25
N VAL A 149 -17.29 -6.19 -1.29
CA VAL A 149 -17.53 -7.28 -2.23
C VAL A 149 -18.87 -7.88 -1.81
N PRO A 150 -19.93 -7.80 -2.64
CA PRO A 150 -21.13 -8.56 -2.36
C PRO A 150 -20.69 -10.00 -2.44
N TYR A 151 -20.75 -10.73 -1.32
CA TYR A 151 -20.63 -12.17 -1.39
C TYR A 151 -21.69 -12.62 -2.39
N PRO A 152 -21.34 -13.34 -3.47
CA PRO A 152 -22.35 -13.90 -4.35
C PRO A 152 -23.22 -14.78 -3.46
N GLN A 153 -24.45 -14.34 -3.23
CA GLN A 153 -25.50 -15.21 -2.74
C GLN A 153 -25.60 -16.29 -3.81
N TYR A 154 -25.09 -17.49 -3.50
CA TYR A 154 -25.30 -18.66 -4.33
C TYR A 154 -26.79 -18.97 -4.23
N TYR A 155 -27.58 -18.36 -5.11
CA TYR A 155 -28.92 -18.84 -5.41
C TYR A 155 -28.68 -20.17 -6.12
N GLY A 156 -28.69 -21.26 -5.37
CA GLY A 156 -28.80 -22.58 -5.94
C GLY A 156 -30.01 -22.57 -6.87
N GLU A 157 -29.80 -22.99 -8.11
CA GLU A 157 -30.84 -23.18 -9.10
C GLU A 157 -31.98 -23.94 -8.43
N GLN A 158 -33.11 -23.27 -8.24
CA GLN A 158 -34.25 -23.82 -7.53
C GLN A 158 -34.98 -24.73 -8.52
N GLU A 159 -34.52 -25.97 -8.63
CA GLU A 159 -35.25 -27.02 -9.34
C GLU A 159 -36.65 -27.16 -8.72
N PRO A 160 -37.69 -27.36 -9.55
CA PRO A 160 -39.07 -27.29 -9.11
C PRO A 160 -39.35 -28.33 -8.02
N ALA A 161 -40.05 -27.88 -6.99
CA ALA A 161 -40.44 -28.65 -5.83
C ALA A 161 -41.02 -30.02 -6.21
N MET A 162 -40.18 -31.05 -6.13
CA MET A 162 -40.65 -32.42 -6.08
C MET A 162 -40.71 -32.84 -4.61
N SER A 163 -41.95 -32.98 -4.16
CA SER A 163 -42.30 -33.55 -2.86
C SER A 163 -41.68 -34.94 -2.70
N SER A 164 -40.85 -35.13 -1.68
CA SER A 164 -40.78 -36.42 -0.99
C SER A 164 -40.13 -36.25 0.39
N SER A 165 -40.90 -36.63 1.41
CA SER A 165 -40.53 -37.06 2.75
C SER A 165 -39.03 -37.19 3.10
N VAL A 166 -38.60 -36.34 4.05
CA VAL A 166 -37.62 -36.50 5.16
C VAL A 166 -36.74 -37.77 5.12
N PRO A 167 -35.41 -37.61 5.21
CA PRO A 167 -34.75 -37.65 6.52
C PRO A 167 -34.20 -36.27 6.96
N GLU A 168 -34.23 -36.02 8.28
CA GLU A 168 -33.60 -34.87 8.95
C GLU A 168 -32.06 -34.98 8.97
N GLU A 169 -31.52 -36.06 8.42
CA GLU A 169 -30.14 -36.50 8.51
C GLU A 169 -29.56 -36.71 7.11
N THR A 170 -28.27 -36.40 6.92
CA THR A 170 -27.57 -36.60 5.64
C THR A 170 -26.29 -37.40 5.86
N SER A 171 -25.84 -38.09 4.83
CA SER A 171 -24.57 -38.82 4.79
C SER A 171 -23.64 -38.22 3.72
N LEU A 172 -22.33 -38.45 3.86
CA LEU A 172 -21.33 -38.17 2.83
C LEU A 172 -21.02 -39.46 2.08
N GLU A 173 -21.44 -39.53 0.82
CA GLU A 173 -21.26 -40.70 -0.04
C GLU A 173 -20.08 -40.49 -0.98
N ARG A 174 -19.24 -41.52 -1.16
CA ARG A 174 -18.13 -41.46 -2.12
C ARG A 174 -18.67 -41.49 -3.55
N VAL A 175 -18.16 -40.61 -4.39
CA VAL A 175 -18.56 -40.50 -5.80
C VAL A 175 -17.55 -41.22 -6.67
N GLU A 176 -18.01 -42.18 -7.48
CA GLU A 176 -17.14 -42.95 -8.39
C GLU A 176 -16.87 -42.24 -9.72
N ASN A 177 -17.69 -41.27 -10.09
CA ASN A 177 -17.57 -40.49 -11.33
C ASN A 177 -17.88 -39.01 -11.07
N VAL A 178 -16.89 -38.15 -11.28
CA VAL A 178 -17.02 -36.70 -11.10
C VAL A 178 -16.92 -36.08 -12.48
N GLU A 179 -17.86 -35.19 -12.83
CA GLU A 179 -17.78 -34.44 -14.06
C GLU A 179 -16.50 -33.60 -14.10
N ASP A 180 -15.83 -33.62 -15.25
CA ASP A 180 -14.64 -32.79 -15.50
C ASP A 180 -14.99 -31.33 -15.17
N GLU A 181 -14.15 -30.68 -14.35
CA GLU A 181 -14.30 -29.31 -13.83
C GLU A 181 -15.17 -29.10 -12.57
N THR A 182 -15.61 -30.15 -11.86
CA THR A 182 -16.28 -29.96 -10.56
C THR A 182 -15.37 -29.28 -9.53
N VAL A 183 -15.79 -28.16 -8.94
CA VAL A 183 -15.00 -27.37 -7.96
C VAL A 183 -15.53 -27.55 -6.54
N CYS A 184 -14.66 -27.84 -5.58
CA CYS A 184 -15.01 -27.95 -4.17
C CYS A 184 -15.33 -26.55 -3.59
N PRO A 185 -16.50 -26.33 -2.99
CA PRO A 185 -16.90 -25.01 -2.47
C PRO A 185 -16.17 -24.61 -1.18
N ILE A 186 -15.43 -25.52 -0.54
CA ILE A 186 -14.67 -25.23 0.70
C ILE A 186 -13.30 -24.63 0.36
N CYS A 187 -12.58 -25.23 -0.57
CA CYS A 187 -11.20 -24.85 -0.91
C CYS A 187 -11.06 -24.20 -2.29
N TYR A 188 -12.13 -24.18 -3.09
CA TYR A 188 -12.17 -23.60 -4.44
C TYR A 188 -11.19 -24.24 -5.44
N THR A 189 -10.81 -25.50 -5.23
CA THR A 189 -10.00 -26.29 -6.17
C THR A 189 -10.81 -27.41 -6.80
N THR A 190 -10.36 -27.91 -7.95
CA THR A 190 -11.02 -28.99 -8.69
C THR A 190 -11.02 -30.30 -7.89
N VAL A 191 -12.15 -31.01 -7.92
CA VAL A 191 -12.35 -32.30 -7.26
C VAL A 191 -11.99 -33.42 -8.23
N THR A 192 -11.18 -34.37 -7.77
CA THR A 192 -10.87 -35.60 -8.48
C THR A 192 -11.70 -36.76 -7.92
N ALA A 193 -12.08 -37.73 -8.76
CA ALA A 193 -12.95 -38.85 -8.36
C ALA A 193 -12.37 -39.69 -7.19
N GLU A 194 -11.05 -39.77 -7.08
CA GLU A 194 -10.34 -40.43 -5.97
C GLU A 194 -10.65 -39.84 -4.58
N ASN A 195 -10.99 -38.54 -4.52
CA ASN A 195 -11.16 -37.80 -3.27
C ASN A 195 -12.51 -37.08 -3.21
N ALA A 196 -13.51 -37.54 -3.96
CA ALA A 196 -14.81 -36.89 -4.05
C ALA A 196 -15.84 -37.50 -3.11
N VAL A 197 -16.51 -36.66 -2.33
CA VAL A 197 -17.70 -37.03 -1.56
C VAL A 197 -18.86 -36.10 -1.90
N ARG A 198 -20.06 -36.67 -2.01
CA ARG A 198 -21.31 -36.00 -2.27
C ARG A 198 -22.17 -36.03 -1.01
N CYS A 199 -22.80 -34.90 -0.70
CA CYS A 199 -23.86 -34.88 0.31
C CYS A 199 -25.13 -35.56 -0.25
N SER A 200 -25.63 -36.59 0.42
CA SER A 200 -26.85 -37.30 -0.01
C SER A 200 -28.09 -36.42 -0.04
N SER A 201 -28.17 -35.38 0.81
CA SER A 201 -29.33 -34.49 0.82
C SER A 201 -29.27 -33.32 -0.17
N CYS A 202 -28.11 -32.72 -0.43
CA CYS A 202 -28.03 -31.53 -1.31
C CYS A 202 -27.24 -31.74 -2.60
N GLY A 203 -26.67 -32.92 -2.79
CA GLY A 203 -25.98 -33.29 -4.03
C GLY A 203 -24.62 -32.65 -4.25
N VAL A 204 -24.23 -31.66 -3.44
CA VAL A 204 -22.96 -30.94 -3.60
C VAL A 204 -21.77 -31.86 -3.35
N VAL A 205 -20.77 -31.74 -4.22
CA VAL A 205 -19.52 -32.50 -4.20
C VAL A 205 -18.42 -31.68 -3.53
N PHE A 206 -17.67 -32.34 -2.65
CA PHE A 206 -16.55 -31.79 -1.90
C PHE A 206 -15.35 -32.72 -2.03
N HIS A 207 -14.16 -32.22 -1.70
CA HIS A 207 -13.07 -33.12 -1.33
C HIS A 207 -13.40 -33.83 -0.03
N GLN A 208 -13.14 -35.13 0.04
CA GLN A 208 -13.34 -35.96 1.23
C GLN A 208 -12.72 -35.30 2.48
N GLY A 209 -11.46 -34.90 2.40
CA GLY A 209 -10.78 -34.24 3.52
C GLY A 209 -11.36 -32.87 3.90
N CYS A 210 -11.88 -32.11 2.93
CA CYS A 210 -12.52 -30.82 3.23
C CYS A 210 -13.87 -31.01 3.92
N ALA A 211 -14.68 -31.96 3.44
CA ALA A 211 -15.96 -32.28 4.05
C ALA A 211 -15.77 -32.85 5.47
N GLU A 212 -14.89 -33.84 5.64
CA GLU A 212 -14.61 -34.44 6.95
C GLU A 212 -14.11 -33.42 7.97
N ALA A 213 -13.19 -32.53 7.58
CA ALA A 213 -12.70 -31.48 8.48
C ALA A 213 -13.83 -30.54 8.95
N TYR A 214 -14.73 -30.17 8.04
CA TYR A 214 -15.87 -29.30 8.39
C TYR A 214 -16.88 -30.04 9.28
N VAL A 215 -17.25 -31.28 8.93
CA VAL A 215 -18.19 -32.10 9.70
C VAL A 215 -17.66 -32.37 11.11
N ASN A 216 -16.35 -32.62 11.27
CA ASN A 216 -15.75 -32.84 12.59
C ASN A 216 -15.89 -31.62 13.52
N ILE A 217 -15.93 -30.40 12.95
CA ILE A 217 -16.07 -29.16 13.73
C ILE A 217 -17.55 -28.83 13.98
N ASN A 218 -18.40 -28.94 12.95
CA ASN A 218 -19.74 -28.37 12.97
C ASN A 218 -20.87 -29.41 12.98
N GLY A 219 -20.56 -30.70 12.82
CA GLY A 219 -21.53 -31.80 12.77
C GLY A 219 -22.54 -31.73 11.62
N THR A 220 -22.34 -30.83 10.65
CA THR A 220 -23.34 -30.46 9.64
C THR A 220 -22.71 -30.30 8.26
N CYS A 221 -23.53 -30.43 7.21
CA CYS A 221 -23.11 -30.22 5.83
C CYS A 221 -22.80 -28.72 5.59
N PRO A 222 -21.64 -28.37 5.00
CA PRO A 222 -21.27 -26.97 4.73
C PRO A 222 -22.23 -26.23 3.78
N ASN A 223 -23.02 -26.94 2.99
CA ASN A 223 -23.94 -26.34 2.02
C ASN A 223 -25.38 -26.26 2.53
N CYS A 224 -25.96 -27.40 2.97
CA CYS A 224 -27.38 -27.44 3.37
C CYS A 224 -27.61 -27.35 4.89
N GLY A 225 -26.57 -27.39 5.71
CA GLY A 225 -26.68 -27.27 7.17
C GLY A 225 -27.33 -28.46 7.88
N LYS A 226 -27.70 -29.53 7.17
CA LYS A 226 -28.23 -30.75 7.78
C LYS A 226 -27.14 -31.52 8.53
N THR A 227 -27.50 -32.17 9.63
CA THR A 227 -26.58 -32.97 10.45
C THR A 227 -26.05 -34.16 9.65
N VAL A 228 -24.73 -34.35 9.69
CA VAL A 228 -24.06 -35.45 9.02
C VAL A 228 -23.80 -36.56 10.03
N LEU A 229 -24.35 -37.75 9.77
CA LEU A 229 -24.12 -38.97 10.55
C LEU A 229 -22.99 -39.82 9.97
#